data_AF-A0A372FUM1-F1
#
_entry.id   AF-A0A372FUM1-F1
#
_cell.length_a   1.000
_cell.length_b   1.000
_cell.length_c   1.000
_cell.angle_alpha   90.00
_cell.angle_beta   90.00
_cell.angle_gamma   90.00
#
_symmetry.space_group_name_H-M   'P 1'
#
loop_
_entity.id
_entity.type
_entity.pdbx_description
1 polymer ?
#
loop_
_entity_poly.entity_id
_entity_poly.type
_entity_poly.pdbx_seq_one_letter_code
_entity_poly.pdbx_strand_id
1 'polypeptide(L)'
;MTPPLSRTNAEAHLYMDLHPCSCGDARFPRQSAVVATADGELASRYTGACAGCGQERKFVFRLPPELGTPGAGFRYGGDEPSELLDPGEWLLVADAYAGQVPATPADGDAGQRARAALTRAVAALDEVGKFIPADGDAVPQAAIDSDRGLQLHQREPGRFRRDRLRAVRDAYAGMLAQLG
;
A
#
# COMPACT_ATOMS: atom_id res chain seq x y z
N MET A 1 16.65 -2.61 -16.83
CA MET A 1 15.26 -2.55 -16.36
C MET A 1 15.09 -1.25 -15.60
N THR A 2 14.12 -0.45 -15.98
CA THR A 2 13.78 0.80 -15.29
C THR A 2 13.15 0.45 -13.94
N PRO A 3 13.64 1.01 -12.80
CA PRO A 3 13.00 0.77 -11.50
C PRO A 3 11.56 1.29 -11.49
N PRO A 4 10.63 0.68 -10.75
CA PRO A 4 9.26 1.19 -10.66
C PRO A 4 9.22 2.52 -9.89
N LEU A 5 8.19 3.33 -10.15
CA LEU A 5 7.95 4.60 -9.46
C LEU A 5 7.40 4.34 -8.06
N SER A 6 8.01 4.96 -7.04
CA SER A 6 7.37 5.11 -5.74
C SER A 6 6.82 6.52 -5.61
N ARG A 7 5.50 6.66 -5.48
CA ARG A 7 4.84 7.98 -5.46
C ARG A 7 5.06 8.69 -4.11
N THR A 8 5.28 7.92 -3.04
CA THR A 8 5.68 8.46 -1.72
C THR A 8 6.63 7.51 -0.99
N ASN A 9 7.23 7.97 0.12
CA ASN A 9 7.99 7.09 1.02
C ASN A 9 7.10 6.04 1.70
N ALA A 10 5.83 6.34 1.97
CA ALA A 10 4.91 5.40 2.61
C ALA A 10 4.62 4.20 1.71
N GLU A 11 4.49 4.44 0.40
CA GLU A 11 4.33 3.39 -0.61
C GLU A 11 5.56 2.51 -0.72
N ALA A 12 6.75 3.10 -0.90
CA ALA A 12 8.02 2.34 -0.93
C ALA A 12 8.17 1.47 0.32
N HIS A 13 7.87 2.03 1.49
CA HIS A 13 7.97 1.32 2.75
C HIS A 13 7.01 0.14 2.82
N LEU A 14 5.76 0.33 2.41
CA LEU A 14 4.78 -0.75 2.35
C LEU A 14 5.19 -1.84 1.37
N TYR A 15 5.65 -1.48 0.17
CA TYR A 15 6.15 -2.45 -0.81
C TYR A 15 7.27 -3.32 -0.21
N MET A 16 8.24 -2.70 0.46
CA MET A 16 9.34 -3.41 1.12
C MET A 16 8.89 -4.34 2.27
N ASP A 17 7.79 -4.01 2.96
CA ASP A 17 7.17 -4.85 3.99
C ASP A 17 6.40 -6.04 3.41
N LEU A 18 5.85 -5.90 2.19
CA LEU A 18 5.11 -6.96 1.51
C LEU A 18 6.00 -7.96 0.75
N HIS A 19 7.26 -7.59 0.50
CA HIS A 19 8.24 -8.38 -0.24
C HIS A 19 9.29 -8.98 0.70
N PRO A 20 8.98 -10.09 1.41
CA PRO A 20 9.89 -10.69 2.36
C PRO A 20 11.17 -11.21 1.69
N CYS A 21 12.22 -11.37 2.49
CA CYS A 21 13.39 -12.12 2.07
C CYS A 21 13.02 -13.58 1.74
N SER A 22 13.88 -14.31 1.03
CA SER A 22 13.68 -15.74 0.75
C SER A 22 13.55 -16.60 2.01
N CYS A 23 14.05 -16.12 3.16
CA CYS A 23 13.86 -16.77 4.46
C CYS A 23 12.48 -16.48 5.11
N GLY A 24 11.67 -15.59 4.53
CA GLY A 24 10.35 -15.21 5.01
C GLY A 24 10.29 -13.94 5.87
N ASP A 25 11.40 -13.43 6.40
CA ASP A 25 11.38 -12.17 7.18
C ASP A 25 11.39 -10.93 6.25
N ALA A 26 10.51 -9.98 6.53
CA ALA A 26 10.39 -8.72 5.81
C ALA A 26 11.14 -7.55 6.47
N ARG A 27 11.75 -7.74 7.65
CA ARG A 27 12.46 -6.69 8.38
C ARG A 27 13.93 -6.60 7.98
N PHE A 28 14.44 -5.38 7.93
CA PHE A 28 15.85 -5.03 7.71
C PHE A 28 16.08 -3.57 8.11
N PRO A 29 17.28 -3.18 8.56
CA PRO A 29 17.60 -1.78 8.85
C PRO A 29 17.72 -1.03 7.51
N ARG A 30 16.71 -0.24 7.18
CA ARG A 30 16.60 0.47 5.89
C ARG A 30 17.54 1.67 5.85
N GLN A 31 18.69 1.53 5.21
CA GLN A 31 19.56 2.65 4.87
C GLN A 31 19.10 3.24 3.54
N SER A 32 18.71 4.51 3.52
CA SER A 32 18.22 5.20 2.33
C SER A 32 19.27 6.14 1.73
N ALA A 33 19.39 6.15 0.40
CA ALA A 33 20.17 7.13 -0.34
C ALA A 33 19.46 7.52 -1.64
N VAL A 34 19.58 8.78 -2.06
CA VAL A 34 19.16 9.23 -3.40
C VAL A 34 20.30 8.94 -4.38
N VAL A 35 19.96 8.34 -5.52
CA VAL A 35 20.92 7.88 -6.53
C VAL A 35 20.43 8.26 -7.93
N ALA A 36 21.35 8.45 -8.87
CA ALA A 36 21.01 8.53 -10.28
C ALA A 36 20.82 7.11 -10.86
N THR A 37 19.79 6.93 -11.67
CA THR A 37 19.59 5.74 -12.52
C THR A 37 20.53 5.80 -13.74
N ALA A 38 20.59 4.70 -14.51
CA ALA A 38 21.38 4.66 -15.74
C ALA A 38 20.93 5.71 -16.78
N ASP A 39 19.64 6.09 -16.73
CA ASP A 39 19.01 7.05 -17.64
C ASP A 39 19.07 8.50 -17.09
N GLY A 40 19.75 8.71 -15.96
CA GLY A 40 19.94 10.03 -15.34
C GLY A 40 18.80 10.49 -14.41
N GLU A 41 17.71 9.73 -14.29
CA GLU A 41 16.62 10.03 -13.35
C GLU A 41 17.04 9.78 -11.90
N LEU A 42 16.41 10.47 -10.95
CA LEU A 42 16.65 10.25 -9.52
C LEU A 42 15.81 9.10 -8.98
N ALA A 43 16.42 8.31 -8.08
CA ALA A 43 15.78 7.19 -7.42
C ALA A 43 16.15 7.11 -5.93
N SER A 44 15.24 6.61 -5.11
CA SER A 44 15.53 6.19 -3.74
C SER A 44 16.03 4.77 -3.74
N ARG A 45 17.24 4.54 -3.20
CA ARG A 45 17.80 3.22 -2.94
C ARG A 45 17.71 2.93 -1.44
N TYR A 46 17.15 1.77 -1.12
CA TYR A 46 17.11 1.21 0.24
C TYR A 46 17.97 -0.04 0.31
N THR A 47 18.88 -0.11 1.26
CA THR A 47 19.75 -1.28 1.49
C THR A 47 19.79 -1.67 2.96
N GLY A 48 20.03 -2.95 3.25
CA GLY A 48 20.30 -3.43 4.59
C GLY A 48 20.21 -4.96 4.71
N ALA A 49 20.82 -5.52 5.75
CA ALA A 49 20.78 -6.96 6.00
C ALA A 49 19.41 -7.42 6.51
N CYS A 50 18.89 -8.52 5.97
CA CYS A 50 17.67 -9.16 6.48
C CYS A 50 17.84 -9.51 7.97
N ALA A 51 16.85 -9.16 8.80
CA ALA A 51 16.89 -9.43 10.23
C ALA A 51 16.88 -10.94 10.57
N GLY A 52 16.34 -11.78 9.68
CA GLY A 52 16.25 -13.23 9.88
C GLY A 52 17.50 -14.00 9.47
N CYS A 53 18.04 -13.74 8.28
CA CYS A 53 19.15 -14.54 7.72
C CYS A 53 20.42 -13.74 7.40
N GLY A 54 20.42 -12.42 7.60
CA GLY A 54 21.56 -11.55 7.32
C GLY A 54 21.80 -11.24 5.84
N GLN A 55 21.07 -11.88 4.91
CA GLN A 55 21.20 -11.62 3.46
C GLN A 55 20.96 -10.14 3.14
N GLU A 56 21.81 -9.55 2.32
CA GLU A 56 21.63 -8.17 1.87
C GLU A 56 20.34 -8.03 1.05
N ARG A 57 19.50 -7.06 1.45
CA ARG A 57 18.29 -6.66 0.74
C ARG A 57 18.53 -5.29 0.11
N LYS A 58 18.06 -5.14 -1.13
CA LYS A 58 18.18 -3.90 -1.90
C LYS A 58 16.90 -3.64 -2.68
N PHE A 59 16.38 -2.42 -2.56
CA PHE A 59 15.27 -1.91 -3.33
C PHE A 59 15.65 -0.58 -3.96
N VAL A 60 15.18 -0.31 -5.18
CA VAL A 60 15.39 0.95 -5.87
C VAL A 60 14.06 1.36 -6.48
N PHE A 61 13.64 2.60 -6.20
CA PHE A 61 12.40 3.16 -6.74
C PHE A 61 12.69 4.52 -7.37
N ARG A 62 12.15 4.78 -8.55
CA ARG A 62 12.20 6.12 -9.13
C ARG A 62 11.48 7.10 -8.21
N LEU A 63 12.00 8.32 -8.15
CA LEU A 63 11.33 9.43 -7.49
C LEU A 63 10.36 10.10 -8.47
N PRO A 64 9.22 10.62 -7.98
CA PRO A 64 8.33 11.41 -8.82
C PRO A 64 9.06 12.70 -9.26
N PRO A 65 8.82 13.18 -10.50
CA PRO A 65 9.45 14.40 -11.01
C PRO A 65 9.05 15.64 -10.19
N GLU A 66 7.84 15.63 -9.64
CA GLU A 66 7.33 16.67 -8.75
C GLU A 66 6.97 16.07 -7.39
N LEU A 67 7.38 16.75 -6.32
CA LEU A 67 6.94 16.41 -4.98
C LEU A 67 5.49 16.90 -4.81
N GLY A 68 4.56 15.97 -4.64
CA GLY A 68 3.16 16.30 -4.38
C GLY A 68 3.02 17.17 -3.11
N THR A 69 2.04 18.06 -3.11
CA THR A 69 1.70 18.84 -1.91
C THR A 69 1.17 17.89 -0.83
N PRO A 70 1.57 18.04 0.46
CA PRO A 70 0.96 17.27 1.53
C PRO A 70 -0.55 17.52 1.56
N GLY A 71 -1.33 16.50 1.24
CA GLY A 71 -2.79 16.54 1.41
C GLY A 71 -3.18 16.54 2.89
N ALA A 72 -4.47 16.79 3.16
CA ALA A 72 -5.01 16.58 4.49
C ALA A 72 -5.07 15.08 4.81
N GLY A 73 -4.32 14.63 5.82
CA GLY A 73 -4.33 13.24 6.29
C GLY A 73 -3.30 12.32 5.62
N PHE A 74 -3.33 11.04 5.99
CA PHE A 74 -2.40 10.03 5.51
C PHE A 74 -2.81 9.48 4.13
N ARG A 75 -1.85 9.34 3.23
CA ARG A 75 -1.99 8.75 1.89
C ARG A 75 -0.79 7.85 1.58
N TYR A 76 -1.02 6.79 0.80
CA TYR A 76 0.07 5.96 0.27
C TYR A 76 0.67 6.54 -1.00
N GLY A 77 -0.14 6.95 -1.98
CA GLY A 77 0.35 7.41 -3.27
C GLY A 77 -0.12 8.81 -3.68
N GLY A 78 0.22 9.16 -4.93
CA GLY A 78 -0.31 10.28 -5.70
C GLY A 78 -1.75 10.02 -6.17
N ASP A 79 -2.23 10.79 -7.15
CA ASP A 79 -3.61 10.62 -7.66
C ASP A 79 -3.70 9.50 -8.71
N GLU A 80 -2.59 9.26 -9.42
CA GLU A 80 -2.41 8.14 -10.34
C GLU A 80 -2.38 6.78 -9.60
N PRO A 81 -2.74 5.67 -10.25
CA PRO A 81 -2.62 4.31 -9.69
C PRO A 81 -1.16 3.92 -9.37
N SER A 82 -0.99 2.87 -8.57
CA SER A 82 0.33 2.38 -8.14
C SER A 82 1.04 1.63 -9.27
N GLU A 83 2.35 1.85 -9.40
CA GLU A 83 3.25 0.94 -10.15
C GLU A 83 3.84 -0.17 -9.26
N LEU A 84 3.72 -0.05 -7.94
CA LEU A 84 4.36 -0.95 -6.98
C LEU A 84 3.47 -2.08 -6.50
N LEU A 85 2.18 -1.78 -6.31
CA LEU A 85 1.22 -2.69 -5.68
C LEU A 85 -0.01 -2.78 -6.56
N ASP A 86 -0.38 -4.00 -6.90
CA ASP A 86 -1.59 -4.24 -7.67
C ASP A 86 -2.85 -4.02 -6.81
N PRO A 87 -4.05 -3.94 -7.41
CA PRO A 87 -5.32 -3.74 -6.71
C PRO A 87 -5.61 -4.82 -5.65
N GLY A 88 -5.17 -6.06 -5.88
CA GLY A 88 -5.38 -7.17 -4.97
C GLY A 88 -4.45 -7.10 -3.75
N GLU A 89 -3.21 -6.69 -3.92
CA GLU A 89 -2.29 -6.42 -2.81
C GLU A 89 -2.81 -5.27 -1.94
N TRP A 90 -3.32 -4.19 -2.54
CA TRP A 90 -3.97 -3.11 -1.79
C TRP A 90 -5.18 -3.59 -0.96
N LEU A 91 -6.01 -4.48 -1.51
CA LEU A 91 -7.11 -5.10 -0.76
C LEU A 91 -6.61 -5.93 0.43
N LEU A 92 -5.54 -6.70 0.26
CA LEU A 92 -4.93 -7.48 1.34
C LEU A 92 -4.33 -6.56 2.43
N VAL A 93 -3.75 -5.42 2.04
CA VAL A 93 -3.27 -4.40 2.98
C VAL A 93 -4.43 -3.81 3.77
N ALA A 94 -5.54 -3.48 3.10
CA ALA A 94 -6.74 -2.98 3.77
C ALA A 94 -7.28 -3.97 4.80
N ASP A 95 -7.36 -5.26 4.44
CA ASP A 95 -7.78 -6.33 5.35
C ASP A 95 -6.84 -6.49 6.55
N ALA A 96 -5.53 -6.46 6.30
CA ALA A 96 -4.52 -6.63 7.34
C ALA A 96 -4.57 -5.50 8.38
N TYR A 97 -4.85 -4.26 7.96
CA TYR A 97 -5.03 -3.16 8.90
C TYR A 97 -6.39 -3.18 9.57
N ALA A 98 -7.47 -3.44 8.84
CA ALA A 98 -8.81 -3.53 9.43
C ALA A 98 -8.89 -4.65 10.49
N GLY A 99 -8.21 -5.77 10.27
CA GLY A 99 -8.12 -6.88 11.22
C GLY A 99 -7.36 -6.58 12.53
N GLN A 100 -6.63 -5.45 12.60
CA GLN A 100 -5.97 -5.00 13.84
C GLN A 100 -6.91 -4.21 14.76
N VAL A 101 -8.09 -3.83 14.26
CA VAL A 101 -9.06 -3.02 15.00
C VAL A 101 -9.84 -3.94 15.94
N PRO A 102 -9.85 -3.66 17.26
CA PRO A 102 -10.60 -4.49 18.21
C PRO A 102 -12.11 -4.35 17.94
N ALA A 103 -12.85 -5.45 18.14
CA ALA A 103 -14.30 -5.47 17.97
C ALA A 103 -15.05 -4.64 19.03
N THR A 104 -14.42 -4.43 20.19
CA THR A 104 -14.95 -3.58 21.26
C THR A 104 -14.24 -2.22 21.25
N PRO A 105 -14.94 -1.14 21.65
CA PRO A 105 -14.30 0.16 21.84
C PRO A 105 -13.05 0.04 22.71
N ALA A 106 -11.99 0.73 22.29
CA ALA A 106 -10.72 0.72 22.97
C ALA A 106 -10.26 2.17 23.20
N ASP A 107 -9.81 2.44 24.42
CA ASP A 107 -9.40 3.77 24.83
C ASP A 107 -7.86 3.89 24.88
N GLY A 108 -7.37 5.12 25.07
CA GLY A 108 -5.95 5.42 25.21
C GLY A 108 -5.12 4.93 24.02
N ASP A 109 -3.99 4.28 24.28
CA ASP A 109 -3.08 3.80 23.24
C ASP A 109 -3.71 2.77 22.30
N ALA A 110 -4.64 1.95 22.82
CA ALA A 110 -5.33 0.97 22.00
C ALA A 110 -6.29 1.65 21.01
N GLY A 111 -7.01 2.69 21.45
CA GLY A 111 -7.82 3.54 20.58
C GLY A 111 -6.99 4.25 19.52
N GLN A 112 -5.82 4.80 19.88
CA GLN A 112 -4.91 5.45 18.93
C GLN A 112 -4.39 4.46 17.88
N ARG A 113 -4.03 3.23 18.27
CA ARG A 113 -3.63 2.18 17.33
C ARG A 113 -4.77 1.78 16.40
N ALA A 114 -5.98 1.60 16.93
CA ALA A 114 -7.17 1.31 16.13
C ALA A 114 -7.45 2.41 15.09
N ARG A 115 -7.39 3.68 15.51
CA ARG A 115 -7.52 4.84 14.62
C ARG A 115 -6.45 4.85 13.51
N ALA A 116 -5.20 4.58 13.88
CA ALA A 116 -4.10 4.55 12.93
C ALA A 116 -4.21 3.36 11.95
N ALA A 117 -4.77 2.23 12.38
CA ALA A 117 -5.04 1.09 11.52
C ALA A 117 -6.18 1.38 10.54
N LEU A 118 -7.32 1.90 11.00
CA LEU A 118 -8.44 2.30 10.12
C LEU A 118 -8.03 3.37 9.10
N THR A 119 -7.26 4.37 9.53
CA THR A 119 -6.72 5.38 8.60
C THR A 119 -5.95 4.74 7.45
N ARG A 120 -5.10 3.74 7.74
CA ARG A 120 -4.33 3.02 6.71
C ARG A 120 -5.21 2.10 5.86
N ALA A 121 -6.19 1.44 6.45
CA ALA A 121 -7.14 0.60 5.72
C ALA A 121 -7.98 1.42 4.71
N VAL A 122 -8.47 2.60 5.12
CA VAL A 122 -9.18 3.54 4.23
C VAL A 122 -8.25 4.00 3.10
N ALA A 123 -7.02 4.42 3.44
CA ALA A 123 -6.06 4.86 2.43
C ALA A 123 -5.72 3.75 1.42
N ALA A 124 -5.63 2.49 1.86
CA ALA A 124 -5.41 1.35 0.97
C ALA A 124 -6.61 1.10 0.04
N LEU A 125 -7.85 1.22 0.52
CA LEU A 125 -9.05 1.13 -0.33
C LEU A 125 -9.13 2.28 -1.34
N ASP A 126 -8.72 3.49 -0.94
CA ASP A 126 -8.62 4.64 -1.83
C ASP A 126 -7.58 4.37 -2.96
N GLU A 127 -6.49 3.63 -2.70
CA GLU A 127 -5.56 3.19 -3.74
C GLU A 127 -6.18 2.20 -4.73
N VAL A 128 -6.96 1.21 -4.27
CA VAL A 128 -7.68 0.27 -5.16
C VAL A 128 -8.59 1.03 -6.12
N GLY A 129 -9.29 2.04 -5.61
CA GLY A 129 -10.23 2.85 -6.39
C GLY A 129 -9.59 3.58 -7.58
N LYS A 130 -8.30 3.91 -7.52
CA LYS A 130 -7.56 4.60 -8.59
C LYS A 130 -7.35 3.75 -9.84
N PHE A 131 -7.45 2.43 -9.71
CA PHE A 131 -7.34 1.52 -10.85
C PHE A 131 -8.64 1.38 -11.63
N ILE A 132 -9.77 1.91 -11.12
CA ILE A 132 -11.06 1.83 -11.80
C ILE A 132 -11.17 3.03 -12.76
N PRO A 133 -11.30 2.80 -14.09
CA PRO A 133 -11.54 3.87 -15.05
C PRO A 133 -12.76 4.71 -14.66
N ALA A 134 -12.80 6.00 -15.03
CA ALA A 134 -13.85 6.92 -14.58
C ALA A 134 -15.28 6.40 -14.87
N ASP A 135 -15.48 5.75 -16.01
CA ASP A 135 -16.71 5.13 -16.51
C ASP A 135 -16.84 3.63 -16.18
N GLY A 136 -15.81 3.02 -15.58
CA GLY A 136 -15.79 1.61 -15.20
C GLY A 136 -16.48 1.32 -13.87
N ASP A 137 -17.06 0.13 -13.74
CA ASP A 137 -17.74 -0.34 -12.52
C ASP A 137 -16.88 -1.28 -11.66
N ALA A 138 -15.72 -1.70 -12.15
CA ALA A 138 -14.79 -2.59 -11.46
C ALA A 138 -13.33 -2.34 -11.89
N VAL A 139 -12.40 -2.82 -11.06
CA VAL A 139 -10.98 -2.88 -11.43
C VAL A 139 -10.81 -3.75 -12.68
N PRO A 140 -10.14 -3.26 -13.74
CA PRO A 140 -9.83 -4.08 -14.90
C PRO A 140 -8.95 -5.28 -14.52
N GLN A 141 -9.31 -6.48 -14.99
CA GLN A 141 -8.53 -7.71 -14.73
C GLN A 141 -7.04 -7.56 -15.07
N ALA A 142 -6.73 -6.82 -16.12
CA ALA A 142 -5.35 -6.59 -16.58
C ALA A 142 -4.51 -5.76 -15.60
N ALA A 143 -5.14 -5.06 -14.64
CA ALA A 143 -4.43 -4.34 -13.60
C ALA A 143 -4.03 -5.25 -12.41
N ILE A 144 -4.50 -6.50 -12.38
CA ILE A 144 -4.21 -7.46 -11.33
C ILE A 144 -3.15 -8.42 -11.86
N ASP A 145 -1.90 -8.21 -11.47
CA ASP A 145 -0.74 -8.90 -12.04
C ASP A 145 0.11 -9.65 -11.02
N SER A 146 -0.12 -9.44 -9.72
CA SER A 146 0.55 -10.19 -8.66
C SER A 146 -0.12 -11.55 -8.45
N ASP A 147 0.66 -12.57 -8.07
CA ASP A 147 0.12 -13.89 -7.75
C ASP A 147 -0.95 -13.84 -6.65
N ARG A 148 -0.73 -13.00 -5.63
CA ARG A 148 -1.66 -12.84 -4.50
C ARG A 148 -2.94 -12.12 -4.93
N GLY A 149 -2.83 -11.09 -5.75
CA GLY A 149 -3.97 -10.36 -6.29
C GLY A 149 -4.81 -11.24 -7.22
N LEU A 150 -4.17 -12.01 -8.09
CA LEU A 150 -4.84 -12.98 -8.96
C LEU A 150 -5.58 -14.06 -8.15
N GLN A 151 -4.96 -14.61 -7.11
CA GLN A 151 -5.59 -15.58 -6.22
C GLN A 151 -6.80 -14.98 -5.48
N LEU A 152 -6.68 -13.74 -5.00
CA LEU A 152 -7.80 -13.04 -4.35
C LEU A 152 -8.95 -12.81 -5.34
N HIS A 153 -8.64 -12.36 -6.55
CA HIS A 153 -9.65 -12.13 -7.59
C HIS A 153 -10.36 -13.43 -7.99
N GLN A 154 -9.64 -14.54 -8.14
CA GLN A 154 -10.24 -15.84 -8.45
C GLN A 154 -11.22 -16.30 -7.36
N ARG A 155 -10.91 -16.06 -6.08
CA ARG A 155 -11.75 -16.47 -4.95
C ARG A 155 -12.92 -15.51 -4.71
N GLU A 156 -12.68 -14.21 -4.85
CA GLU A 156 -13.58 -13.15 -4.40
C GLU A 156 -13.69 -12.00 -5.42
N PRO A 157 -14.08 -12.26 -6.69
CA PRO A 157 -14.04 -11.24 -7.75
C PRO A 157 -14.94 -10.03 -7.45
N GLY A 158 -16.03 -10.24 -6.72
CA GLY A 158 -16.93 -9.17 -6.29
C GLY A 158 -16.26 -8.07 -5.47
N ARG A 159 -15.12 -8.34 -4.81
CA ARG A 159 -14.34 -7.36 -4.02
C ARG A 159 -13.71 -6.26 -4.85
N PHE A 160 -13.57 -6.46 -6.15
CA PHE A 160 -12.96 -5.51 -7.07
C PHE A 160 -13.99 -4.58 -7.74
N ARG A 161 -15.29 -4.71 -7.39
CA ARG A 161 -16.35 -3.82 -7.88
C ARG A 161 -16.38 -2.50 -7.12
N ARG A 162 -16.58 -1.40 -7.86
CA ARG A 162 -16.63 -0.02 -7.36
C ARG A 162 -17.64 0.15 -6.24
N ASP A 163 -18.84 -0.40 -6.40
CA ASP A 163 -19.92 -0.30 -5.42
C ASP A 163 -19.52 -0.91 -4.07
N ARG A 164 -18.94 -2.10 -4.11
CA ARG A 164 -18.48 -2.82 -2.93
C ARG A 164 -17.27 -2.14 -2.29
N LEU A 165 -16.29 -1.71 -3.08
CA LEU A 165 -15.12 -0.98 -2.59
C LEU A 165 -15.53 0.30 -1.84
N ARG A 166 -16.44 1.08 -2.43
CA ARG A 166 -17.00 2.28 -1.79
C ARG A 166 -17.72 1.94 -0.49
N ALA A 167 -18.60 0.93 -0.50
CA ALA A 167 -19.33 0.53 0.71
C ALA A 167 -18.40 0.13 1.86
N VAL A 168 -17.35 -0.65 1.60
CA VAL A 168 -16.37 -1.04 2.63
C VAL A 168 -15.57 0.16 3.11
N ARG A 169 -15.13 1.01 2.17
CA ARG A 169 -14.36 2.23 2.48
C ARG A 169 -15.16 3.19 3.36
N ASP A 170 -16.43 3.40 3.04
CA ASP A 170 -17.33 4.26 3.80
C ASP A 170 -17.64 3.68 5.18
N ALA A 171 -17.76 2.35 5.30
CA ALA A 171 -17.90 1.70 6.59
C ALA A 171 -16.66 1.94 7.48
N TYR A 172 -15.45 1.77 6.95
CA TYR A 172 -14.21 2.04 7.70
C TYR A 172 -14.04 3.51 8.06
N ALA A 173 -14.41 4.42 7.16
CA ALA A 173 -14.40 5.86 7.44
C ALA A 173 -15.43 6.23 8.53
N GLY A 174 -16.60 5.60 8.53
CA GLY A 174 -17.61 5.76 9.57
C GLY A 174 -17.12 5.30 10.95
N MET A 175 -16.48 4.13 11.01
CA MET A 175 -15.84 3.65 12.25
C MET A 175 -14.73 4.60 12.71
N LEU A 176 -13.90 5.11 11.80
CA LEU A 176 -12.83 6.05 12.10
C LEU A 176 -13.36 7.34 12.72
N ALA A 177 -14.48 7.86 12.21
CA ALA A 177 -15.14 9.05 12.75
C ALA A 177 -15.70 8.85 14.17
N GLN A 178 -16.08 7.61 14.53
CA GLN A 178 -16.56 7.27 15.88
C GLN A 178 -15.43 7.13 16.91
N LEU A 179 -14.18 6.91 16.46
CA LEU A 179 -12.97 6.94 17.30
C LEU A 179 -12.38 8.36 17.42
N GLY A 180 -13.11 9.38 16.95
CA GLY A 180 -12.69 10.78 16.87
C GLY A 180 -13.09 11.63 18.05
#